data_AF-A0A973ABE0-F1
#
_entry.id   AF-A0A973ABE0-F1
#
_cell.length_a   1.000
_cell.length_b   1.000
_cell.length_c   1.000
_cell.angle_alpha   90.00
_cell.angle_beta   90.00
_cell.angle_gamma   90.00
#
_symmetry.space_group_name_H-M   'P 1'
#
loop_
_entity.id
_entity.type
_entity.pdbx_description
1 polymer ?
#
loop_
_entity_poly.entity_id
_entity_poly.type
_entity_poly.pdbx_seq_one_letter_code
_entity_poly.pdbx_strand_id
1 'polypeptide(L)'
;AAGFPDIILHGTATLALAVSRIVDELLSGDPTRVTRIGGRFTGMVLMPAVLSLEMRWQSASHLGFVMINEAGEEVFSQGFIGYR
;
A
#
# COMPACT_ATOMS: atom_id res chain seq x y z
N ALA A 1 -18.70 -0.52 20.66
CA ALA A 1 -18.20 -0.99 19.36
C ALA A 1 -17.74 0.21 18.54
N ALA A 2 -16.76 0.05 17.65
CA ALA A 2 -16.16 1.15 16.88
C ALA A 2 -16.94 1.57 15.62
N GLY A 3 -18.14 1.00 15.40
CA GLY A 3 -19.01 1.37 14.28
C GLY A 3 -18.71 0.65 12.96
N PHE A 4 -17.89 -0.40 12.98
CA PHE A 4 -17.58 -1.20 11.79
C PHE A 4 -18.57 -2.34 11.58
N PRO A 5 -18.90 -2.66 10.31
CA PRO A 5 -19.81 -3.75 9.99
C PRO A 5 -19.19 -5.14 10.23
N ASP A 6 -17.85 -5.26 10.20
CA ASP A 6 -17.10 -6.51 10.43
C ASP A 6 -15.62 -6.23 10.79
N ILE A 7 -14.81 -7.30 10.89
CA ILE A 7 -13.35 -7.25 11.03
C ILE A 7 -12.73 -6.58 9.81
N ILE A 8 -11.95 -5.53 10.08
CA ILE A 8 -11.15 -4.85 9.08
C ILE A 8 -9.68 -5.20 9.20
N LEU A 9 -9.00 -5.28 8.07
CA LEU A 9 -7.55 -5.27 8.04
C LEU A 9 -7.04 -3.92 8.57
N HIS A 10 -5.99 -3.96 9.38
CA HIS A 10 -5.36 -2.73 9.88
C HIS A 10 -4.80 -1.92 8.71
N GLY A 11 -5.01 -0.60 8.70
CA GLY A 11 -4.47 0.25 7.63
C GLY A 11 -2.95 0.09 7.47
N THR A 12 -2.21 0.00 8.58
CA THR A 12 -0.77 -0.26 8.55
C THR A 12 -0.40 -1.62 7.94
N ALA A 13 -1.27 -2.63 8.04
CA ALA A 13 -1.06 -3.91 7.35
C ALA A 13 -1.29 -3.78 5.84
N THR A 14 -2.27 -2.98 5.39
CA THR A 14 -2.41 -2.64 3.96
C THR A 14 -1.17 -1.95 3.41
N LEU A 15 -0.60 -0.99 4.16
CA LEU A 15 0.64 -0.34 3.77
C LEU A 15 1.83 -1.31 3.76
N ALA A 16 1.93 -2.19 4.77
CA ALA A 16 2.98 -3.20 4.83
C ALA A 16 2.94 -4.15 3.62
N LEU A 17 1.75 -4.63 3.23
CA LEU A 17 1.57 -5.46 2.03
C LEU A 17 2.06 -4.75 0.76
N ALA A 18 1.71 -3.48 0.59
CA ALA A 18 2.15 -2.67 -0.54
C ALA A 18 3.68 -2.54 -0.58
N VAL A 19 4.28 -2.16 0.56
CA VAL A 19 5.73 -1.95 0.67
C VAL A 19 6.50 -3.26 0.47
N SER A 20 6.04 -4.37 1.07
CA SER A 20 6.65 -5.69 0.86
C SER A 20 6.67 -6.06 -0.62
N ARG A 21 5.53 -5.88 -1.32
CA ARG A 21 5.47 -6.18 -2.75
C ARG A 21 6.44 -5.32 -3.57
N ILE A 22 6.55 -4.04 -3.26
CA ILE A 22 7.48 -3.13 -3.93
C ILE A 22 8.94 -3.50 -3.63
N VAL A 23 9.27 -3.85 -2.39
CA VAL A 23 10.63 -4.27 -2.02
C VAL A 23 11.04 -5.51 -2.81
N ASP A 24 10.14 -6.49 -2.90
CA ASP A 24 10.38 -7.73 -3.63
C ASP A 24 10.59 -7.49 -5.13
N GLU A 25 9.76 -6.64 -5.75
CA GLU A 25 9.79 -6.41 -7.20
C GLU A 25 10.84 -5.40 -7.65
N LEU A 26 11.03 -4.32 -6.89
CA LEU A 26 11.82 -3.16 -7.33
C LEU A 26 13.16 -3.04 -6.60
N LEU A 27 13.25 -3.54 -5.37
CA LEU A 27 14.43 -3.37 -4.51
C LEU A 27 15.21 -4.67 -4.32
N SER A 28 14.96 -5.68 -5.16
CA SER A 28 15.62 -6.99 -5.12
C SER A 28 15.49 -7.69 -3.76
N GLY A 29 14.37 -7.46 -3.07
CA GLY A 29 14.13 -8.00 -1.74
C GLY A 29 14.94 -7.33 -0.62
N ASP A 30 15.64 -6.22 -0.88
CA ASP A 30 16.42 -5.51 0.14
C ASP A 30 15.64 -4.31 0.73
N PRO A 31 15.05 -4.47 1.95
CA PRO A 31 14.31 -3.40 2.60
C PRO A 31 15.21 -2.26 3.10
N THR A 32 16.53 -2.45 3.22
CA THR A 32 17.46 -1.41 3.73
C THR A 32 17.64 -0.25 2.74
N ARG A 33 17.15 -0.44 1.51
CA ARG A 33 17.10 0.58 0.45
C ARG A 33 15.94 1.54 0.59
N VAL A 34 14.91 1.20 1.38
CA VAL A 34 13.77 2.08 1.64
C VAL A 34 14.20 3.23 2.53
N THR A 35 13.90 4.47 2.11
CA THR A 35 14.26 5.69 2.85
C THR A 35 13.06 6.40 3.45
N ARG A 36 11.90 6.36 2.78
CA ARG A 36 10.63 6.91 3.27
C ARG A 36 9.45 6.13 2.70
N ILE A 37 8.38 6.05 3.48
CA ILE A 37 7.06 5.57 3.05
C ILE A 37 5.99 6.52 3.56
N GLY A 38 4.90 6.67 2.82
CA GLY A 38 3.78 7.49 3.23
C GLY A 38 2.60 7.46 2.25
N GLY A 39 1.51 8.10 2.65
CA GLY A 39 0.27 8.19 1.89
C GLY A 39 -0.93 8.37 2.81
N ARG A 40 -2.13 8.05 2.32
CA ARG A 40 -3.40 8.27 3.03
C ARG A 40 -4.26 7.01 3.03
N PHE A 41 -4.69 6.57 4.20
CA PHE A 41 -5.73 5.55 4.33
C PHE A 41 -7.08 6.17 3.96
N THR A 42 -7.71 5.69 2.89
CA THR A 42 -8.93 6.28 2.32
C THR A 42 -10.15 5.39 2.37
N GLY A 43 -9.96 4.09 2.61
CA GLY A 43 -11.04 3.12 2.63
C GLY A 43 -10.81 2.02 3.65
N MET A 44 -11.88 1.33 4.00
CA MET A 44 -11.84 0.13 4.82
C MET A 44 -11.51 -1.09 3.97
N VAL A 45 -10.83 -2.06 4.57
CA VAL A 45 -10.56 -3.36 3.95
C VAL A 45 -11.22 -4.43 4.82
N LEU A 46 -12.38 -4.93 4.38
CA LEU A 46 -13.07 -6.03 5.07
C LEU A 46 -12.34 -7.36 4.82
N MET A 47 -12.33 -8.26 5.80
CA MET A 47 -11.63 -9.54 5.67
C MET A 47 -12.58 -10.70 5.33
N PRO A 48 -12.17 -11.65 4.45
CA PRO A 48 -10.95 -11.64 3.65
C PRO A 48 -11.04 -10.64 2.48
N ALA A 49 -9.89 -10.15 2.01
CA ALA A 49 -9.82 -9.26 0.84
C ALA A 49 -8.64 -9.61 -0.06
N VAL A 50 -8.84 -9.37 -1.36
CA VAL A 50 -7.77 -9.26 -2.35
C VAL A 50 -7.54 -7.77 -2.63
N LEU A 51 -6.27 -7.35 -2.63
CA LEU A 51 -5.88 -5.98 -2.93
C LEU A 51 -4.95 -5.93 -4.14
N SER A 52 -5.18 -4.95 -5.00
CA SER A 52 -4.33 -4.66 -6.14
C SER A 52 -3.43 -3.48 -5.82
N LEU A 53 -2.12 -3.64 -6.05
CA LEU A 53 -1.15 -2.55 -6.01
C LEU A 53 -1.02 -1.98 -7.43
N GLU A 54 -1.32 -0.70 -7.60
CA GLU A 54 -1.13 -0.01 -8.89
C GLU A 54 -0.05 1.07 -8.78
N MET A 55 0.94 1.00 -9.66
CA MET A 55 1.95 2.04 -9.84
C MET A 55 1.35 3.22 -10.60
N ARG A 56 1.49 4.44 -10.07
CA ARG A 56 0.97 5.67 -10.69
C ARG A 56 2.05 6.46 -11.41
N TRP A 57 3.25 6.54 -10.85
CA TRP A 57 4.40 7.23 -11.44
C TRP A 57 5.68 6.71 -10.81
N GLN A 58 6.81 6.82 -11.51
CA GLN A 58 8.11 6.41 -10.99
C GLN A 58 9.20 7.41 -11.39
N SER A 59 10.16 7.62 -10.50
CA SER A 59 11.37 8.40 -10.72
C SER A 59 12.62 7.58 -10.30
N ALA A 60 13.80 8.19 -10.41
CA ALA A 60 15.06 7.54 -10.05
C ALA A 60 15.11 7.07 -8.58
N SER A 61 14.39 7.73 -7.67
CA SER A 61 14.44 7.46 -6.23
C SER A 61 13.08 7.35 -5.55
N HIS A 62 11.98 7.48 -6.30
CA HIS A 62 10.63 7.42 -5.73
C HIS A 62 9.67 6.65 -6.64
N LEU A 63 8.73 5.95 -6.04
CA LEU A 63 7.58 5.33 -6.69
C LEU A 63 6.30 5.84 -6.03
N GLY A 64 5.36 6.32 -6.84
CA GLY A 64 4.00 6.62 -6.44
C GLY A 64 3.06 5.45 -6.73
N PHE A 65 2.19 5.12 -5.79
CA PHE A 65 1.28 3.98 -5.91
C PHE A 65 -0.07 4.21 -5.23
N VAL A 66 -1.03 3.34 -5.52
CA VAL A 66 -2.29 3.20 -4.78
C VAL A 66 -2.58 1.74 -4.47
N MET A 67 -3.38 1.49 -3.44
CA MET A 67 -3.97 0.17 -3.17
C MET A 67 -5.46 0.23 -3.46
N ILE A 68 -5.94 -0.73 -4.25
CA ILE A 68 -7.32 -0.80 -4.72
C ILE A 68 -7.94 -2.12 -4.26
N ASN A 69 -9.20 -2.11 -3.86
CA ASN A 69 -9.96 -3.32 -3.52
C ASN A 69 -10.58 -3.97 -4.78
N GLU A 70 -11.26 -5.11 -4.61
CA GLU A 70 -11.92 -5.81 -5.71
C GLU A 70 -13.07 -5.02 -6.36
N ALA A 71 -13.62 -4.02 -5.67
CA ALA A 71 -14.64 -3.11 -6.22
C ALA A 71 -14.04 -1.95 -7.04
N GLY A 72 -12.71 -1.85 -7.14
CA GLY A 72 -12.04 -0.75 -7.84
C GLY A 72 -11.88 0.52 -7.01
N GLU A 73 -12.13 0.46 -5.70
CA GLU A 73 -12.04 1.62 -4.79
C GLU A 73 -10.65 1.73 -4.15
N GLU A 74 -10.13 2.96 -4.07
CA GLU A 74 -8.84 3.21 -3.41
C GLU A 74 -8.96 3.09 -1.88
N VAL A 75 -8.31 2.09 -1.30
CA VAL A 75 -8.21 1.91 0.15
C VAL A 75 -6.97 2.60 0.73
N PHE A 76 -5.96 2.83 -0.11
CA PHE A 76 -4.79 3.65 0.20
C PHE A 76 -4.43 4.51 -1.01
N SER A 77 -4.42 5.83 -0.82
CA SER A 77 -4.15 6.79 -1.89
C SER A 77 -2.94 7.67 -1.60
N GLN A 78 -2.45 8.35 -2.64
CA GLN A 78 -1.25 9.20 -2.57
C GLN A 78 -0.04 8.47 -1.97
N GLY A 79 0.03 7.15 -2.22
CA GLY A 79 1.10 6.32 -1.73
C GLY A 79 2.42 6.71 -2.37
N PHE A 80 3.47 6.80 -1.57
CA PHE A 80 4.82 6.95 -2.07
C PHE A 80 5.80 6.09 -1.27
N ILE A 81 6.83 5.63 -1.96
CA ILE A 81 8.02 5.03 -1.37
C ILE A 81 9.25 5.65 -1.99
N GLY A 82 10.14 6.16 -1.13
CA GLY A 82 11.47 6.64 -1.50
C GLY A 82 12.50 5.55 -1.27
N TYR A 83 13.48 5.44 -2.17
CA TYR A 83 14.53 4.43 -2.11
C TYR A 83 15.88 4.96 -2.60
N ARG A 84 16.95 4.24 -2.26
CA ARG A 84 18.35 4.51 -2.66
C ARG A 84 19.03 3.30 -3.28
#